data_AF-A0A452Y071-F1
#
_entry.id   AF-A0A452Y071-F1
#
_cell.length_a   1.000
_cell.length_b   1.000
_cell.length_c   1.000
_cell.angle_alpha   90.00
_cell.angle_beta   90.00
_cell.angle_gamma   90.00
#
_symmetry.space_group_name_H-M   'P 1'
#
loop_
_entity.id
_entity.type
_entity.pdbx_description
1 polymer ?
#
loop_
_entity_poly.entity_id
_entity_poly.type
_entity_poly.pdbx_seq_one_letter_code
_entity_poly.pdbx_strand_id
1 'polypeptide(L)'
;KRILLEIFKERQRKSAEAGSIPSFYKKKPEDGSISNRVQRLAKYRFLKKQSELLLNADDLDAMWVCLRENCVIDDATGAEKMNYEDFCHIATVCTEQIGQKCKRFFSPSNFMKFEKDDSGRIAILPFYLYVMRT
;
A
#
# COMPACT_ATOMS: atom_id res chain seq x y z
N LYS A 1 36.47 5.10 -9.83
CA LYS A 1 35.85 5.75 -11.01
C LYS A 1 36.17 5.02 -12.34
N ARG A 2 37.41 4.61 -12.64
CA ARG A 2 37.78 3.93 -13.91
C ARG A 2 37.04 2.59 -14.18
N ILE A 3 36.94 1.71 -13.18
CA ILE A 3 36.33 0.37 -13.34
C ILE A 3 34.84 0.46 -13.77
N LEU A 4 34.07 1.37 -13.18
CA LEU A 4 32.66 1.57 -13.55
C LEU A 4 32.52 2.09 -14.98
N LEU A 5 33.47 2.91 -15.43
CA LEU A 5 33.50 3.48 -16.77
C LEU A 5 33.80 2.43 -17.84
N GLU A 6 34.68 1.47 -17.53
CA GLU A 6 34.97 0.36 -18.43
C GLU A 6 33.80 -0.63 -18.54
N ILE A 7 33.19 -1.00 -17.42
CA ILE A 7 31.99 -1.85 -17.40
C ILE A 7 30.85 -1.20 -18.22
N PHE A 8 30.71 0.12 -18.14
CA PHE A 8 29.73 0.86 -18.94
C PHE A 8 30.06 0.82 -20.44
N LYS A 9 31.31 1.09 -20.82
CA LYS A 9 31.75 1.02 -22.22
C LYS A 9 31.58 -0.38 -22.82
N GLU A 10 31.88 -1.43 -22.05
CA GLU A 10 31.72 -2.81 -22.51
C GLU A 10 30.25 -3.19 -22.72
N ARG A 11 29.33 -2.72 -21.85
CA ARG A 11 27.88 -2.89 -22.06
C ARG A 11 27.38 -2.17 -23.30
N GLN A 12 27.84 -0.94 -23.54
CA GLN A 12 27.46 -0.18 -24.75
C GLN A 12 27.91 -0.92 -26.02
N ARG A 13 29.12 -1.50 -26.02
CA ARG A 13 29.64 -2.28 -27.15
C ARG A 13 28.80 -3.53 -27.41
N LYS A 14 28.49 -4.30 -26.36
CA LYS A 14 27.62 -5.50 -26.45
C LYS A 14 26.20 -5.16 -26.92
N SER A 15 25.66 -4.01 -26.52
CA SER A 15 24.35 -3.54 -27.00
C SER A 15 24.39 -3.12 -28.47
N ALA A 16 25.47 -2.49 -28.93
CA ALA A 16 25.65 -2.15 -30.35
C ALA A 16 25.79 -3.41 -31.22
N GLU A 17 26.51 -4.43 -30.73
CA GLU A 17 26.66 -5.73 -31.41
C GLU A 17 25.34 -6.52 -31.49
N ALA A 18 24.44 -6.36 -30.51
CA ALA A 18 23.14 -7.05 -30.47
C ALA A 18 22.05 -6.43 -31.38
N GLY A 19 22.31 -5.26 -31.99
CA GLY A 19 21.37 -4.59 -32.88
C GLY A 19 20.07 -4.15 -32.19
N SER A 20 18.93 -4.32 -32.87
CA SER A 20 17.60 -3.88 -32.38
C SER A 20 16.94 -4.86 -31.39
N ILE A 21 17.55 -5.99 -31.08
CA ILE A 21 16.95 -7.04 -30.25
C ILE A 21 17.11 -6.65 -28.76
N PRO A 22 16.01 -6.40 -28.03
CA PRO A 22 16.09 -6.11 -26.60
C PRO A 22 16.69 -7.29 -25.84
N SER A 23 17.58 -7.00 -24.89
CA SER A 23 18.10 -8.03 -23.99
C SER A 23 17.01 -8.48 -23.01
N PHE A 24 16.47 -9.68 -23.24
CA PHE A 24 15.48 -10.31 -22.36
C PHE A 24 16.12 -10.96 -21.13
N TYR A 25 17.37 -11.41 -21.26
CA TYR A 25 18.10 -12.07 -20.17
C TYR A 25 19.05 -11.10 -19.47
N LYS A 26 18.81 -10.88 -18.17
CA LYS A 26 19.76 -10.22 -17.27
C LYS A 26 20.38 -11.26 -16.35
N LYS A 27 21.67 -11.56 -16.53
CA LYS A 27 22.42 -12.45 -15.64
C LYS A 27 22.26 -11.96 -14.19
N LYS A 28 21.90 -12.86 -13.27
CA LYS A 28 21.89 -12.56 -11.84
C LYS A 28 23.30 -12.14 -11.40
N PRO A 29 23.44 -11.07 -10.59
CA PRO A 29 24.74 -10.68 -10.06
C PRO A 29 25.37 -11.81 -9.24
N GLU A 30 26.66 -12.03 -9.42
CA GLU A 30 27.44 -13.00 -8.64
C GLU A 30 27.40 -12.63 -7.15
N ASP A 31 27.34 -13.64 -6.29
CA ASP A 31 27.31 -13.42 -4.84
C ASP A 31 28.59 -12.73 -4.38
N GLY A 32 28.44 -11.78 -3.45
CA GLY A 32 29.54 -10.92 -3.00
C GLY A 32 29.91 -9.77 -3.95
N SER A 33 29.42 -9.76 -5.21
CA SER A 33 29.67 -8.65 -6.13
C SER A 33 29.04 -7.33 -5.67
N ILE A 34 29.62 -6.20 -6.08
CA ILE A 34 29.05 -4.86 -5.82
C ILE A 34 27.62 -4.76 -6.36
N SER A 35 27.37 -5.31 -7.56
CA SER A 35 26.04 -5.32 -8.17
C SER A 35 25.01 -6.09 -7.33
N ASN A 36 25.40 -7.25 -6.76
CA ASN A 36 24.55 -8.03 -5.86
C ASN A 36 24.21 -7.21 -4.60
N ARG A 37 25.22 -6.58 -3.98
CA ARG A 37 25.03 -5.76 -2.77
C ARG A 37 24.13 -4.55 -3.04
N VAL A 38 24.33 -3.85 -4.15
CA VAL A 38 23.48 -2.71 -4.56
C VAL A 38 22.04 -3.16 -4.79
N GLN A 39 21.83 -4.26 -5.52
CA GLN A 39 20.49 -4.80 -5.79
C GLN A 39 19.78 -5.19 -4.48
N ARG A 40 20.48 -5.84 -3.55
CA ARG A 40 19.94 -6.24 -2.26
C ARG A 40 19.52 -5.02 -1.43
N LEU A 41 20.36 -3.99 -1.36
CA LEU A 41 20.05 -2.75 -0.64
C LEU A 41 18.88 -2.01 -1.28
N ALA A 42 18.81 -1.96 -2.62
CA ALA A 42 17.69 -1.37 -3.34
C ALA A 42 16.39 -2.11 -3.05
N LYS A 43 16.39 -3.45 -3.11
CA LYS A 43 15.23 -4.29 -2.77
C LYS A 43 14.80 -4.08 -1.32
N TYR A 44 15.74 -4.08 -0.38
CA TYR A 44 15.44 -3.85 1.03
C TYR A 44 14.79 -2.48 1.26
N ARG A 45 15.35 -1.41 0.69
CA ARG A 45 14.78 -0.05 0.80
C ARG A 45 13.38 0.02 0.20
N PHE A 46 13.18 -0.61 -0.96
CA PHE A 46 11.87 -0.68 -1.59
C PHE A 46 10.86 -1.38 -0.70
N LEU A 47 11.17 -2.59 -0.23
CA LEU A 47 10.28 -3.37 0.63
C LEU A 47 10.01 -2.68 1.95
N LYS A 48 11.02 -2.06 2.58
CA LYS A 48 10.86 -1.28 3.80
C LYS A 48 9.92 -0.09 3.57
N LYS A 49 10.10 0.65 2.47
CA LYS A 49 9.19 1.75 2.11
C LYS A 49 7.77 1.26 1.85
N GLN A 50 7.60 0.10 1.21
CA GLN A 50 6.27 -0.50 1.00
C GLN A 50 5.64 -0.92 2.33
N SER A 51 6.38 -1.56 3.24
CA SER A 51 5.86 -1.96 4.56
C SER A 51 5.47 -0.77 5.43
N GLU A 52 6.10 0.39 5.25
CA GLU A 52 5.72 1.63 5.93
C GLU A 52 4.42 2.26 5.36
N LEU A 53 4.01 1.89 4.15
CA LEU A 53 2.85 2.46 3.46
C LEU A 53 1.61 1.56 3.50
N LEU A 54 1.79 0.25 3.54
CA LEU A 54 0.72 -0.74 3.49
C LEU A 54 0.25 -1.12 4.90
N LEU A 55 -1.04 -1.43 5.03
CA LEU A 55 -1.57 -2.04 6.24
C LEU A 55 -1.21 -3.53 6.25
N ASN A 56 -0.69 -4.02 7.37
CA ASN A 56 -0.47 -5.43 7.63
C ASN A 56 -1.75 -6.06 8.24
N ALA A 57 -1.69 -7.36 8.57
CA ALA A 57 -2.83 -8.08 9.14
C ALA A 57 -3.31 -7.46 10.48
N ASP A 58 -2.38 -7.20 11.41
CA ASP A 58 -2.69 -6.63 12.72
C ASP A 58 -3.32 -5.24 12.60
N ASP A 59 -2.87 -4.43 11.63
CA ASP A 59 -3.44 -3.11 11.35
C ASP A 59 -4.88 -3.20 10.85
N LEU A 60 -5.16 -4.18 9.99
CA LEU A 60 -6.50 -4.41 9.45
C LEU A 60 -7.44 -4.90 10.56
N ASP A 61 -6.99 -5.81 11.41
CA ASP A 61 -7.76 -6.29 12.56
C ASP A 61 -8.06 -5.14 13.54
N ALA A 62 -7.07 -4.31 13.86
CA ALA A 62 -7.28 -3.13 14.71
C ALA A 62 -8.29 -2.14 14.08
N MET A 63 -8.22 -1.92 12.78
CA MET A 63 -9.17 -1.05 12.08
C MET A 63 -10.58 -1.65 12.07
N TRP A 64 -10.71 -2.97 11.92
CA TRP A 64 -12.00 -3.65 11.97
C TRP A 64 -12.65 -3.50 13.35
N VAL A 65 -11.88 -3.70 14.42
CA VAL A 65 -12.35 -3.47 15.79
C VAL A 65 -12.80 -2.01 15.96
N CYS A 66 -12.00 -1.05 15.53
CA CYS A 66 -12.34 0.37 15.64
C CYS A 66 -13.64 0.73 14.89
N LEU A 67 -13.83 0.18 13.68
CA LEU A 67 -15.07 0.35 12.92
C LEU A 67 -16.29 -0.20 13.68
N ARG A 68 -16.16 -1.41 14.23
CA ARG A 68 -17.23 -2.11 14.94
C ARG A 68 -17.63 -1.41 16.24
N GLU A 69 -16.66 -0.88 16.98
CA GLU A 69 -16.89 -0.17 18.25
C GLU A 69 -17.57 1.20 18.08
N ASN A 70 -17.47 1.81 16.89
CA ASN A 70 -17.96 3.16 16.62
C ASN A 70 -19.10 3.19 15.58
N CYS A 71 -19.64 2.03 15.21
CA CYS A 71 -20.76 1.96 14.28
C CYS A 71 -22.12 1.99 15.00
N VAL A 72 -23.16 2.32 14.23
CA VAL A 72 -24.56 2.19 14.62
C VAL A 72 -25.14 0.95 13.95
N ILE A 73 -25.86 0.14 14.71
CA ILE A 73 -26.63 -0.99 14.19
C ILE A 73 -27.98 -0.44 13.72
N ASP A 74 -28.31 -0.69 12.47
CA ASP A 74 -29.61 -0.36 11.89
C ASP A 74 -30.68 -1.31 12.45
N ASP A 75 -31.65 -0.77 13.21
CA ASP A 75 -32.66 -1.58 13.91
C ASP A 75 -33.53 -2.43 12.97
N ALA A 76 -33.72 -1.99 11.72
CA ALA A 76 -34.59 -2.68 10.76
C ALA A 76 -33.86 -3.82 10.04
N THR A 77 -32.57 -3.66 9.76
CA THR A 77 -31.79 -4.58 8.93
C THR A 77 -30.71 -5.34 9.70
N GLY A 78 -30.38 -4.90 10.92
CA GLY A 78 -29.23 -5.37 11.69
C GLY A 78 -27.89 -4.98 11.08
N ALA A 79 -27.87 -4.11 10.06
CA ALA A 79 -26.68 -3.72 9.35
C ALA A 79 -25.85 -2.70 10.13
N GLU A 80 -24.54 -2.87 10.13
CA GLU A 80 -23.62 -1.96 10.80
C GLU A 80 -23.19 -0.83 9.89
N LYS A 81 -23.45 0.38 10.33
CA LYS A 81 -23.31 1.58 9.53
C LYS A 81 -22.60 2.69 10.30
N MET A 82 -22.00 3.62 9.56
CA MET A 82 -21.38 4.81 10.13
C MET A 82 -21.78 6.03 9.29
N ASN A 83 -22.03 7.16 9.95
CA ASN A 83 -22.18 8.45 9.27
C ASN A 83 -20.80 9.09 9.00
N TYR A 84 -20.79 10.29 8.43
CA TYR A 84 -19.53 10.98 8.11
C TYR A 84 -18.78 11.52 9.35
N GLU A 85 -19.49 11.87 10.41
CA GLU A 85 -18.89 12.28 11.69
C GLU A 85 -18.18 11.08 12.35
N ASP A 86 -18.86 9.94 12.44
CA ASP A 86 -18.30 8.66 12.91
C ASP A 86 -17.06 8.31 12.08
N PHE A 87 -17.13 8.44 10.75
CA PHE A 87 -16.00 8.20 9.85
C PHE A 87 -14.78 9.08 10.17
N CYS A 88 -14.99 10.37 10.46
CA CYS A 88 -13.92 11.28 10.88
C CYS A 88 -13.35 10.92 12.26
N HIS A 89 -14.22 10.50 13.18
CA HIS A 89 -13.80 10.06 14.52
C HIS A 89 -12.96 8.79 14.45
N ILE A 90 -13.45 7.75 13.77
CA ILE A 90 -12.74 6.50 13.52
C ILE A 90 -11.39 6.76 12.84
N ALA A 91 -11.32 7.71 11.90
CA ALA A 91 -10.05 8.09 11.27
C ALA A 91 -9.01 8.56 12.29
N THR A 92 -9.43 9.32 13.29
CA THR A 92 -8.58 9.83 14.37
C THR A 92 -8.10 8.68 15.25
N VAL A 93 -9.02 7.84 15.72
CA VAL A 93 -8.70 6.66 16.55
C VAL A 93 -7.78 5.69 15.82
N CYS A 94 -8.07 5.36 14.56
CA CYS A 94 -7.21 4.52 13.73
C CYS A 94 -5.82 5.15 13.55
N THR A 95 -5.74 6.47 13.37
CA THR A 95 -4.43 7.14 13.21
C THR A 95 -3.59 7.05 14.49
N GLU A 96 -4.21 7.09 15.65
CA GLU A 96 -3.53 6.94 16.94
C GLU A 96 -3.07 5.49 17.20
N GLN A 97 -3.91 4.50 16.88
CA GLN A 97 -3.60 3.09 17.15
C GLN A 97 -2.68 2.46 16.08
N ILE A 98 -2.92 2.76 14.80
CA ILE A 98 -2.28 2.11 13.64
C ILE A 98 -1.17 3.00 13.05
N GLY A 99 -1.33 4.32 13.14
CA GLY A 99 -0.42 5.31 12.56
C GLY A 99 -0.87 5.87 11.22
N GLN A 100 -0.05 6.75 10.63
CA GLN A 100 -0.42 7.59 9.48
C GLN A 100 -0.78 6.81 8.19
N LYS A 101 -0.42 5.53 8.08
CA LYS A 101 -0.71 4.66 6.93
C LYS A 101 -2.22 4.44 6.70
N CYS A 102 -3.05 4.52 7.75
CA CYS A 102 -4.51 4.36 7.60
C CYS A 102 -5.19 5.63 7.06
N LYS A 103 -4.59 6.82 7.27
CA LYS A 103 -5.21 8.13 6.98
C LYS A 103 -5.65 8.28 5.52
N ARG A 104 -4.92 7.68 4.58
CA ARG A 104 -5.25 7.71 3.13
C ARG A 104 -6.60 7.07 2.81
N PHE A 105 -7.09 6.17 3.66
CA PHE A 105 -8.39 5.52 3.50
C PHE A 105 -9.54 6.40 3.98
N PHE A 106 -9.29 7.24 4.99
CA PHE A 106 -10.27 8.15 5.58
C PHE A 106 -10.33 9.52 4.89
N SER A 107 -10.49 9.53 3.57
CA SER A 107 -10.72 10.77 2.82
C SER A 107 -12.21 10.96 2.51
N PRO A 108 -12.70 12.22 2.39
CA PRO A 108 -14.07 12.47 1.96
C PRO A 108 -14.38 11.79 0.61
N SER A 109 -13.42 11.81 -0.31
CA SER A 109 -13.55 11.15 -1.61
C SER A 109 -13.74 9.63 -1.51
N ASN A 110 -13.16 8.97 -0.51
CA ASN A 110 -13.39 7.55 -0.28
C ASN A 110 -14.76 7.31 0.36
N PHE A 111 -15.16 8.11 1.35
CA PHE A 111 -16.51 8.03 1.91
C PHE A 111 -17.58 8.19 0.83
N MET A 112 -17.35 9.08 -0.13
CA MET A 112 -18.27 9.32 -1.24
C MET A 112 -18.45 8.13 -2.20
N LYS A 113 -17.57 7.12 -2.19
CA LYS A 113 -17.67 5.94 -3.08
C LYS A 113 -18.76 4.95 -2.70
N PHE A 114 -19.20 4.93 -1.45
CA PHE A 114 -20.16 3.93 -0.94
C PHE A 114 -21.59 4.42 -1.08
N GLU A 115 -22.56 3.51 -1.22
CA GLU A 115 -23.97 3.90 -1.17
C GLU A 115 -24.34 4.41 0.23
N LYS A 116 -25.15 5.47 0.28
CA LYS A 116 -25.66 6.05 1.52
C LYS A 116 -27.12 5.65 1.68
N ASP A 117 -27.52 5.41 2.92
CA ASP A 117 -28.94 5.40 3.26
C ASP A 117 -29.52 6.82 3.36
N ASP A 118 -30.82 6.90 3.65
CA ASP A 118 -31.55 8.17 3.80
C ASP A 118 -30.99 9.09 4.90
N SER A 119 -30.21 8.53 5.84
CA SER A 119 -29.53 9.25 6.91
C SER A 119 -28.08 9.60 6.57
N GLY A 120 -27.62 9.36 5.33
CA GLY A 120 -26.26 9.63 4.90
C GLY A 120 -25.21 8.64 5.42
N ARG A 121 -25.63 7.47 5.94
CA ARG A 121 -24.73 6.48 6.53
C ARG A 121 -24.28 5.46 5.49
N ILE A 122 -23.06 4.96 5.63
CA ILE A 122 -22.50 3.90 4.80
C ILE A 122 -22.32 2.63 5.63
N ALA A 123 -22.48 1.45 5.02
CA ALA A 123 -22.19 0.19 5.70
C ALA A 123 -20.68 0.02 5.94
N ILE A 124 -20.29 -0.42 7.14
CA ILE A 124 -18.88 -0.50 7.52
C ILE A 124 -18.14 -1.66 6.84
N LEU A 125 -18.82 -2.78 6.56
CA LEU A 125 -18.21 -3.96 5.96
C LEU A 125 -17.73 -3.70 4.52
N PRO A 126 -18.53 -3.10 3.61
CA PRO A 126 -18.04 -2.69 2.29
C PRO A 126 -16.82 -1.76 2.36
N PHE A 127 -16.80 -0.82 3.31
CA PHE A 127 -15.65 0.05 3.52
C PHE A 127 -14.41 -0.72 3.95
N TYR A 128 -14.54 -1.63 4.92
CA TYR A 128 -13.45 -2.49 5.37
C TYR A 128 -12.87 -3.33 4.23
N LEU A 129 -13.73 -3.97 3.42
CA LEU A 129 -13.30 -4.77 2.27
C LEU A 129 -12.59 -3.93 1.19
N TYR A 130 -13.02 -2.68 1.00
CA TYR A 130 -12.31 -1.74 0.13
C TYR A 130 -10.88 -1.48 0.61
N VAL A 131 -10.70 -1.27 1.91
CA VAL A 131 -9.36 -1.04 2.49
C VAL A 131 -8.50 -2.30 2.36
N MET A 132 -9.03 -3.47 2.69
CA MET A 132 -8.32 -4.76 2.63
C MET A 132 -7.83 -5.11 1.21
N ARG A 133 -8.54 -4.64 0.17
CA ARG A 133 -8.19 -4.93 -1.23
C ARG A 133 -7.08 -4.02 -1.79
N THR A 134 -6.76 -2.91 -1.12
CA THR A 134 -5.88 -1.85 -1.64
C THR A 134 -4.44 -1.99 -1.15
#